data_AF-A0A2Z6LZ55-F1
#
_entry.id   AF-A0A2Z6LZ55-F1
#
_cell.length_a   1.000
_cell.length_b   1.000
_cell.length_c   1.000
_cell.angle_alpha   90.00
_cell.angle_beta   90.00
_cell.angle_gamma   90.00
#
_symmetry.space_group_name_H-M   'P 1'
#
loop_
_entity.id
_entity.type
_entity.pdbx_description
1 polymer ?
#
loop_
_entity_poly.entity_id
_entity_poly.type
_entity_poly.pdbx_seq_one_letter_code
_entity_poly.pdbx_strand_id
1 'polypeptide(L)'
;MPGLYLTMFESIMGQIERNYAYCMTYFLWELCRLGVDVGGYEDQGVENLRSKLLSHLCNSTKKAETSLQIAIATAVFGLLPLNLEALSQTELSLPACSSKSISDDAENLRKWISGLGEHQQNLLYAILRRTD
;
A
#
# COMPACT_ATOMS: atom_id res chain seq x y z
N MET A 1 9.71 -30.94 25.94
CA MET A 1 10.05 -30.18 24.70
C MET A 1 8.80 -29.68 23.92
N PRO A 2 7.77 -29.07 24.55
CA PRO A 2 6.60 -28.56 23.80
C PRO A 2 6.81 -27.19 23.14
N GLY A 3 7.79 -26.38 23.59
CA GLY A 3 8.02 -25.04 23.05
C GLY A 3 8.55 -25.00 21.62
N LEU A 4 9.35 -26.00 21.21
CA LEU A 4 10.01 -26.02 19.90
C LEU A 4 9.02 -26.18 18.74
N TYR A 5 7.99 -27.03 18.93
CA TYR A 5 6.93 -27.26 17.96
C TYR A 5 6.02 -26.04 17.79
N LEU A 6 5.74 -25.32 18.88
CA LEU A 6 4.95 -24.09 18.83
C LEU A 6 5.69 -23.00 18.04
N THR A 7 6.99 -22.78 18.31
CA THR A 7 7.80 -21.83 17.53
C THR A 7 7.94 -22.21 16.05
N MET A 8 8.00 -23.51 15.74
CA MET A 8 8.09 -23.97 14.36
C MET A 8 6.76 -23.75 13.62
N PHE A 9 5.64 -24.00 14.29
CA PHE A 9 4.29 -23.75 13.75
C PHE A 9 4.05 -22.25 13.51
N GLU A 10 4.35 -21.39 14.49
CA GLU A 10 4.30 -19.92 14.35
C GLU A 10 5.19 -19.43 13.19
N SER A 11 6.39 -20.00 13.04
CA SER A 11 7.29 -19.65 11.94
C SER A 11 6.75 -20.06 10.58
N ILE A 12 6.11 -21.23 10.46
CA ILE A 12 5.51 -21.71 9.22
C ILE A 12 4.27 -20.89 8.87
N MET A 13 3.40 -20.62 9.85
CA MET A 13 2.23 -19.77 9.68
C MET A 13 2.63 -18.36 9.23
N GLY A 14 3.63 -17.76 9.89
CA GLY A 14 4.15 -16.45 9.48
C GLY A 14 4.81 -16.44 8.09
N GLN A 15 5.39 -17.56 7.62
CA GLN A 15 5.88 -17.68 6.23
C GLN A 15 4.72 -17.72 5.23
N ILE A 16 3.65 -18.47 5.54
CA ILE A 16 2.47 -18.59 4.69
C ILE A 16 1.73 -17.25 4.58
N GLU A 17 1.52 -16.55 5.70
CA GLU A 17 0.91 -15.22 5.72
C GLU A 17 1.74 -14.21 4.92
N ARG A 18 3.07 -14.22 5.06
CA ARG A 18 3.97 -13.38 4.26
C ARG A 18 3.86 -13.67 2.76
N ASN A 19 3.81 -14.95 2.38
CA ASN A 19 3.67 -15.34 0.98
C ASN A 19 2.30 -14.95 0.42
N TYR A 20 1.23 -15.11 1.20
CA TYR A 20 -0.11 -14.71 0.80
C TYR A 20 -0.21 -13.19 0.61
N ALA A 21 0.31 -12.42 1.56
CA ALA A 21 0.37 -10.97 1.46
C ALA A 21 1.24 -10.49 0.29
N TYR A 22 2.37 -11.15 0.04
CA TYR A 22 3.21 -10.86 -1.12
C TYR A 22 2.48 -11.12 -2.43
N CYS A 23 1.81 -12.28 -2.56
CA CYS A 23 0.99 -12.60 -3.73
C CYS A 23 -0.15 -11.58 -3.91
N MET A 24 -0.89 -11.26 -2.85
CA MET A 24 -1.95 -10.26 -2.89
C MET A 24 -1.40 -8.90 -3.32
N THR A 25 -0.28 -8.45 -2.74
CA THR A 25 0.40 -7.20 -3.09
C THR A 25 0.79 -7.19 -4.56
N TYR A 26 1.41 -8.28 -5.04
CA TYR A 26 1.85 -8.41 -6.43
C TYR A 26 0.67 -8.42 -7.41
N PHE A 27 -0.40 -9.17 -7.13
CA PHE A 27 -1.60 -9.20 -7.98
C PHE A 27 -2.32 -7.86 -8.00
N LEU A 28 -2.50 -7.22 -6.84
CA LEU A 28 -3.08 -5.89 -6.75
C LEU A 28 -2.23 -4.88 -7.52
N TRP A 29 -0.91 -4.90 -7.34
CA TRP A 29 0.01 -4.04 -8.05
C TRP A 29 -0.04 -4.24 -9.57
N GLU A 30 -0.01 -5.49 -10.05
CA GLU A 30 -0.05 -5.77 -11.49
C GLU A 30 -1.38 -5.33 -12.12
N LEU A 31 -2.51 -5.57 -11.43
CA LEU A 31 -3.83 -5.12 -11.88
C LEU A 31 -3.93 -3.59 -11.90
N CYS A 32 -3.36 -2.93 -10.89
CA CYS A 32 -3.30 -1.47 -10.83
C CYS A 32 -2.47 -0.92 -11.99
N ARG A 33 -1.31 -1.53 -12.26
CA ARG A 33 -0.39 -1.13 -13.34
C ARG A 33 -1.04 -1.31 -14.72
N LEU A 34 -1.73 -2.43 -14.95
CA LEU A 34 -2.47 -2.65 -16.19
C LEU A 34 -3.60 -1.64 -16.39
N GLY A 35 -4.33 -1.29 -15.33
CA GLY A 35 -5.37 -0.25 -15.40
C GLY A 35 -4.81 1.12 -15.79
N VAL A 36 -3.67 1.49 -15.20
CA VAL A 36 -2.98 2.75 -15.51
C VAL A 36 -2.40 2.75 -16.93
N ASP A 37 -1.82 1.64 -17.40
CA ASP A 37 -1.22 1.55 -18.74
C ASP A 37 -2.28 1.67 -19.86
N VAL A 38 -3.48 1.14 -19.64
CA VAL A 38 -4.58 1.18 -20.62
C VAL A 38 -5.37 2.49 -20.60
N GLY A 39 -5.64 3.04 -19.41
CA GLY A 39 -6.56 4.18 -19.24
C GLY A 39 -5.95 5.46 -18.66
N GLY A 40 -4.74 5.38 -18.10
CA GLY A 40 -4.11 6.48 -17.36
C GLY A 40 -4.64 6.65 -15.94
N TYR A 41 -3.98 7.51 -15.16
CA TYR A 41 -4.32 7.77 -13.75
C TYR A 41 -5.65 8.49 -13.51
N GLU A 42 -6.18 9.13 -14.56
CA GLU A 42 -7.45 9.86 -14.58
C GLU A 42 -8.61 9.00 -15.11
N ASP A 43 -8.36 7.74 -15.50
CA ASP A 43 -9.46 6.83 -15.84
C ASP A 43 -10.41 6.65 -14.65
N GLN A 44 -11.71 6.67 -14.93
CA GLN A 44 -12.75 6.60 -13.89
C GLN A 44 -12.70 5.27 -13.13
N GLY A 45 -12.28 4.19 -13.77
CA GLY A 45 -12.07 2.88 -13.15
C GLY A 45 -10.87 2.89 -12.21
N VAL A 46 -9.75 3.48 -12.65
CA VAL A 46 -8.53 3.68 -11.84
C VAL A 46 -8.81 4.57 -10.63
N GLU A 47 -9.52 5.68 -10.80
CA GLU A 47 -9.94 6.58 -9.72
C GLU A 47 -10.86 5.87 -8.72
N ASN A 48 -11.87 5.14 -9.20
CA ASN A 48 -12.80 4.42 -8.33
C ASN A 48 -12.10 3.29 -7.55
N LEU A 49 -11.16 2.60 -8.18
CA LEU A 49 -10.34 1.59 -7.52
C LEU A 49 -9.47 2.21 -6.43
N ARG A 50 -8.77 3.30 -6.75
CA ARG A 50 -7.94 4.05 -5.79
C ARG A 50 -8.77 4.51 -4.59
N SER A 51 -9.91 5.15 -4.83
CA SER A 51 -10.82 5.64 -3.78
C SER A 51 -11.31 4.50 -2.87
N LYS A 52 -11.69 3.34 -3.45
CA LYS A 52 -12.13 2.17 -2.67
C LYS A 52 -11.01 1.58 -1.80
N LEU A 53 -9.82 1.41 -2.36
CA LEU A 53 -8.67 0.88 -1.64
C LEU A 53 -8.24 1.81 -0.51
N LEU A 54 -8.21 3.12 -0.77
CA LEU A 54 -7.90 4.13 0.22
C LEU A 54 -8.95 4.20 1.34
N SER A 55 -10.24 4.14 0.99
CA SER A 55 -11.33 4.04 1.97
C SER A 55 -11.19 2.79 2.84
N HIS A 56 -10.84 1.64 2.26
CA HIS A 56 -10.54 0.44 3.02
C HIS A 56 -9.34 0.62 3.96
N LEU A 57 -8.28 1.29 3.48
CA LEU A 57 -7.08 1.55 4.27
C LEU A 57 -7.38 2.45 5.47
N CYS A 58 -8.07 3.57 5.26
CA CYS A 58 -8.46 4.52 6.30
C CYS A 58 -9.46 3.94 7.31
N ASN A 59 -10.39 3.09 6.85
CA ASN A 59 -11.39 2.45 7.71
C ASN A 59 -10.88 1.16 8.37
N SER A 60 -9.70 0.66 7.98
CA SER A 60 -9.15 -0.53 8.58
C SER A 60 -8.78 -0.26 10.05
N THR A 61 -9.41 -0.99 10.95
CA THR A 61 -9.02 -0.94 12.36
C THR A 61 -7.65 -1.59 12.53
N LYS A 62 -6.86 -1.17 13.54
CA LYS A 62 -5.53 -1.74 13.88
C LYS A 62 -5.51 -3.27 14.11
N LYS A 63 -6.68 -3.94 14.09
CA LYS A 63 -6.86 -5.39 14.18
C LYS A 63 -6.87 -6.11 12.83
N ALA A 64 -6.95 -5.40 11.71
CA ALA A 64 -6.78 -6.03 10.40
C ALA A 64 -5.36 -6.56 10.26
N GLU A 65 -5.21 -7.67 9.51
CA GLU A 65 -3.91 -8.26 9.22
C GLU A 65 -3.00 -7.18 8.61
N THR A 66 -1.93 -6.81 9.31
CA THR A 66 -1.01 -5.74 8.90
C THR A 66 -0.49 -5.95 7.48
N SER A 67 -0.35 -7.21 7.07
CA SER A 67 0.06 -7.64 5.75
C SER A 67 -0.91 -7.19 4.64
N LEU A 68 -2.23 -7.26 4.89
CA LEU A 68 -3.24 -6.81 3.94
C LEU A 68 -3.25 -5.28 3.81
N GLN A 69 -3.08 -4.56 4.93
CA GLN A 69 -3.00 -3.10 4.91
C GLN A 69 -1.78 -2.61 4.13
N ILE A 70 -0.62 -3.26 4.30
CA ILE A 70 0.60 -2.97 3.53
C ILE A 70 0.41 -3.26 2.03
N ALA A 71 -0.25 -4.37 1.69
CA ALA A 71 -0.58 -4.70 0.30
C ALA A 71 -1.45 -3.61 -0.36
N ILE A 72 -2.50 -3.18 0.36
CA ILE A 72 -3.40 -2.12 -0.09
C ILE A 72 -2.65 -0.79 -0.23
N ALA A 73 -1.83 -0.40 0.74
CA ALA A 73 -1.04 0.83 0.68
C ALA A 73 -0.07 0.83 -0.51
N THR A 74 0.57 -0.31 -0.79
CA THR A 74 1.45 -0.48 -1.95
C THR A 74 0.68 -0.36 -3.27
N ALA A 75 -0.52 -0.93 -3.34
CA ALA A 75 -1.39 -0.81 -4.51
C ALA A 75 -1.86 0.63 -4.74
N VAL A 76 -2.29 1.33 -3.68
CA VAL A 76 -2.69 2.75 -3.75
C VAL A 76 -1.53 3.62 -4.22
N PHE A 77 -0.31 3.36 -3.74
CA PHE A 77 0.89 4.06 -4.22
C PHE A 77 1.10 3.88 -5.74
N GLY A 78 0.94 2.66 -6.25
CA GLY A 78 1.02 2.39 -7.70
C GLY A 78 -0.10 3.03 -8.55
N LEU A 79 -1.22 3.41 -7.93
CA LEU A 79 -2.34 4.11 -8.56
C LEU A 79 -2.24 5.65 -8.45
N LEU A 80 -1.17 6.15 -7.85
CA LEU A 80 -0.86 7.56 -7.76
C LEU A 80 0.32 7.88 -8.66
N PRO A 81 0.31 9.01 -9.39
CA PRO A 81 1.47 9.49 -10.14
C PRO A 81 2.50 10.12 -9.18
N LEU A 82 2.97 9.35 -8.20
CA LEU A 82 3.89 9.77 -7.13
C LEU A 82 5.15 8.93 -7.15
N ASN A 83 6.29 9.56 -6.88
CA ASN A 83 7.52 8.85 -6.55
C ASN A 83 7.66 8.71 -5.01
N LEU A 84 8.58 7.84 -4.58
CA LEU A 84 8.80 7.57 -3.16
C LEU A 84 9.23 8.83 -2.38
N GLU A 85 10.05 9.69 -3.00
CA GLU A 85 10.48 10.95 -2.41
C GLU A 85 9.30 11.89 -2.17
N ALA A 86 8.41 12.00 -3.15
CA ALA A 86 7.18 12.77 -3.04
C ALA A 86 6.29 12.20 -1.93
N LEU A 87 6.27 10.89 -1.68
CA LEU A 87 5.50 10.33 -0.57
C LEU A 87 5.99 10.85 0.79
N SER A 88 7.31 10.99 0.95
CA SER A 88 7.97 11.44 2.19
C SER A 88 7.90 12.95 2.45
N GLN A 89 7.69 13.75 1.39
CA GLN A 89 7.59 15.20 1.51
C GLN A 89 6.17 15.61 1.96
N THR A 90 6.10 16.37 3.04
CA THR A 90 4.85 16.91 3.62
C THR A 90 4.27 18.03 2.75
N GLU A 91 5.12 18.75 2.02
CA GLU A 91 4.74 19.87 1.17
C GLU A 91 4.85 19.43 -0.30
N LEU A 92 3.81 18.75 -0.80
CA LEU A 92 3.78 18.40 -2.21
C LEU A 92 3.36 19.61 -3.05
N SER A 93 4.36 20.37 -3.50
CA SER A 93 4.27 21.07 -4.77
C SER A 93 4.32 20.02 -5.89
N LEU A 94 3.25 19.24 -6.03
CA LEU A 94 3.10 18.20 -7.05
C LEU A 94 3.33 18.80 -8.43
N PRO A 95 4.46 18.53 -9.11
CA PRO A 95 4.59 18.92 -10.49
C PRO A 95 3.70 17.95 -11.27
N ALA A 96 2.57 18.45 -11.78
CA ALA A 96 1.64 17.75 -12.69
C ALA A 96 0.59 16.79 -12.10
N CYS A 97 0.08 17.00 -10.88
CA CYS A 97 -1.24 16.44 -10.53
C CYS A 97 -2.34 17.44 -10.88
N SER A 98 -3.01 17.22 -12.01
CA SER A 98 -4.10 18.05 -12.54
C SER A 98 -5.38 17.99 -11.71
N SER A 99 -5.57 16.98 -10.85
CA SER A 99 -6.83 16.75 -10.13
C SER A 99 -6.71 16.85 -8.62
N LYS A 100 -7.66 17.57 -8.01
CA LYS A 100 -7.80 17.71 -6.55
C LYS A 100 -7.93 16.36 -5.82
N SER A 101 -8.58 15.38 -6.48
CA SER A 101 -8.72 14.01 -5.96
C SER A 101 -7.37 13.33 -5.72
N ILE A 102 -6.42 13.42 -6.66
CA ILE A 102 -5.12 12.74 -6.52
C ILE A 102 -4.33 13.34 -5.35
N SER A 103 -4.39 14.66 -5.17
CA SER A 103 -3.75 15.33 -4.04
C SER A 103 -4.37 14.91 -2.70
N ASP A 104 -5.70 14.84 -2.63
CA ASP A 104 -6.41 14.42 -1.42
C ASP A 104 -6.12 12.95 -1.08
N ASP A 105 -6.05 12.08 -2.10
CA ASP A 105 -5.72 10.66 -1.95
C ASP A 105 -4.28 10.46 -1.45
N ALA A 106 -3.33 11.23 -1.98
CA ALA A 106 -1.94 11.23 -1.54
C ALA A 106 -1.78 11.66 -0.08
N GLU A 107 -2.51 12.70 0.33
CA GLU A 107 -2.52 13.20 1.70
C GLU A 107 -3.12 12.19 2.69
N ASN A 108 -4.21 11.53 2.31
CA ASN A 108 -4.80 10.47 3.11
C ASN A 108 -3.87 9.26 3.27
N LEU A 109 -3.16 8.87 2.20
CA LEU A 109 -2.14 7.82 2.27
C LEU A 109 -1.02 8.20 3.23
N ARG A 110 -0.51 9.45 3.16
CA ARG A 110 0.50 9.96 4.11
C ARG A 110 0.04 9.93 5.56
N LYS A 111 -1.18 10.39 5.83
CA LYS A 111 -1.77 10.35 7.18
C LYS A 111 -1.85 8.93 7.70
N TRP A 112 -2.24 7.98 6.85
CA TRP A 112 -2.28 6.57 7.23
C TRP A 112 -0.88 6.03 7.56
N ILE A 113 0.13 6.30 6.72
CA ILE A 113 1.53 5.90 6.95
C ILE A 113 2.05 6.49 8.26
N SER A 114 1.76 7.76 8.53
CA SER A 114 2.16 8.47 9.75
C SER A 114 1.53 7.87 11.01
N GLY A 115 0.37 7.21 10.88
CA GLY A 115 -0.29 6.47 11.95
C GLY A 115 0.32 5.10 12.27
N LEU A 116 1.24 4.60 11.44
CA LEU A 116 1.94 3.34 11.66
C LEU A 116 3.09 3.48 12.67
N GLY A 117 3.46 2.38 13.32
CA GLY A 117 4.69 2.33 14.11
C GLY A 117 5.95 2.39 13.24
N GLU A 118 7.07 2.87 13.78
CA GLU A 118 8.35 3.05 13.06
C GLU A 118 8.80 1.79 12.30
N HIS A 119 8.67 0.61 12.91
CA HIS A 119 9.01 -0.65 12.26
C HIS A 119 8.15 -0.95 11.02
N GLN A 120 6.85 -0.65 11.09
CA GLN A 120 5.92 -0.86 9.97
C GLN A 120 6.16 0.14 8.86
N GLN A 121 6.46 1.40 9.19
CA GLN A 121 6.85 2.41 8.20
C GLN A 121 8.12 1.99 7.45
N ASN A 122 9.16 1.58 8.17
CA ASN A 122 10.41 1.10 7.58
C ASN A 122 10.19 -0.11 6.65
N LEU A 123 9.34 -1.05 7.07
CA LEU A 123 8.99 -2.20 6.24
C LEU A 123 8.26 -1.77 4.96
N LEU A 124 7.28 -0.87 5.06
CA LEU A 124 6.54 -0.36 3.91
C LEU A 124 7.47 0.35 2.92
N TYR A 125 8.32 1.28 3.39
CA TYR A 125 9.28 1.97 2.53
C TYR A 125 10.28 0.99 1.87
N ALA A 126 10.71 -0.06 2.58
CA ALA A 126 11.56 -1.10 2.02
C ALA A 126 10.86 -1.91 0.92
N ILE A 127 9.55 -2.15 1.04
CA ILE A 127 8.74 -2.81 0.01
C ILE A 127 8.58 -1.89 -1.19
N LEU A 128 8.16 -0.63 -0.97
CA LEU A 128 7.93 0.35 -2.04
C LEU A 128 9.20 0.60 -2.86
N ARG A 129 10.36 0.69 -2.20
CA ARG A 129 11.67 0.85 -2.87
C ARG A 129 12.06 -0.35 -3.76
N ARG A 130 11.49 -1.54 -3.55
CA ARG A 130 11.73 -2.71 -4.42
C ARG A 130 10.80 -2.75 -5.63
N THR A 131 9.73 -1.97 -5.61
CA THR A 131 8.68 -1.96 -6.63
C THR A 131 8.73 -0.74 -7.55
N ASP A 132 9.53 0.27 -7.21
CA ASP A 132 9.96 1.40 -8.06
C ASP A 132 11.13 0.97 -8.95
#